data_AF-A0A9X1PHC6-F1
#
_entry.id   AF-A0A9X1PHC6-F1
#
_cell.length_a   1.000
_cell.length_b   1.000
_cell.length_c   1.000
_cell.angle_alpha   90.00
_cell.angle_beta   90.00
_cell.angle_gamma   90.00
#
_symmetry.space_group_name_H-M   'P 1'
#
loop_
_entity.id
_entity.type
_entity.pdbx_description
1 polymer ?
#
loop_
_entity_poly.entity_id
_entity_poly.type
_entity_poly.pdbx_seq_one_letter_code
_entity_poly.pdbx_strand_id
1 'polypeptide(L)'
;MEVNNLTDKFRMINRADVYSKIGMALISAQRVEFVSGELLKVLENFDGGGYRVTTIEFLEKSAKSQKTFKTLGAIFSLHKLNPKLIIEDELDSYLIKRNILAHEFWRRYLYSLSEQQKKEALDFCDDFGRHSQRVESFFKGLVYFLSLRYVTDRSQLSEEMQTWSVDFKYFTQSLNDKELH
;
A
#
# COMPACT_ATOMS: atom_id res chain seq x y z
N MET A 1 -27.92 -45.20 -16.36
CA MET A 1 -27.57 -43.80 -16.66
C MET A 1 -27.74 -43.02 -15.38
N GLU A 2 -26.65 -42.88 -14.62
CA GLU A 2 -26.64 -42.10 -13.39
C GLU A 2 -26.70 -40.62 -13.72
N VAL A 3 -27.71 -39.95 -13.16
CA VAL A 3 -27.85 -38.50 -13.21
C VAL A 3 -26.80 -37.92 -12.26
N ASN A 4 -25.64 -37.54 -12.81
CA ASN A 4 -24.66 -36.67 -12.17
C ASN A 4 -25.30 -35.27 -12.00
N ASN A 5 -26.14 -35.13 -10.97
CA ASN A 5 -26.75 -33.86 -10.57
C ASN A 5 -25.69 -32.99 -9.86
N LEU A 6 -24.97 -32.18 -10.64
CA LEU A 6 -24.78 -30.73 -10.45
C LEU A 6 -24.56 -30.15 -9.03
N THR A 7 -24.01 -30.88 -8.07
CA THR A 7 -23.75 -30.39 -6.70
C THR A 7 -22.44 -29.62 -6.54
N ASP A 8 -21.77 -29.24 -7.63
CA ASP A 8 -20.64 -28.28 -7.60
C ASP A 8 -21.07 -26.81 -7.81
N LYS A 9 -22.37 -26.52 -7.93
CA LYS A 9 -22.85 -25.14 -8.09
C LYS A 9 -23.15 -24.47 -6.75
N PHE A 10 -22.22 -23.60 -6.35
CA PHE A 10 -22.24 -22.68 -5.21
C PHE A 10 -22.11 -23.31 -3.83
N ARG A 11 -20.86 -23.55 -3.42
CA ARG A 11 -20.52 -23.61 -2.00
C ARG A 11 -20.98 -22.28 -1.37
N MET A 12 -21.96 -22.36 -0.48
CA MET A 12 -22.53 -21.19 0.18
C MET A 12 -21.43 -20.43 0.94
N ILE A 13 -21.20 -19.18 0.58
CA ILE A 13 -20.21 -18.30 1.20
C ILE A 13 -20.77 -17.81 2.54
N ASN A 14 -20.04 -18.10 3.60
CA ASN A 14 -20.38 -17.66 4.94
C ASN A 14 -20.20 -16.14 5.04
N ARG A 15 -21.21 -15.45 5.58
CA ARG A 15 -21.16 -13.99 5.82
C ARG A 15 -20.02 -13.62 6.77
N ALA A 16 -19.69 -14.48 7.74
CA ALA A 16 -18.58 -14.25 8.65
C ALA A 16 -17.23 -14.14 7.91
N ASP A 17 -17.02 -14.97 6.88
CA ASP A 17 -15.80 -14.94 6.07
C ASP A 17 -15.69 -13.63 5.29
N VAL A 18 -16.81 -13.16 4.72
CA VAL A 18 -16.89 -11.88 4.00
C VAL A 18 -16.53 -10.72 4.92
N TYR A 19 -17.13 -10.64 6.10
CA TYR A 19 -16.82 -9.56 7.06
C TYR A 19 -15.40 -9.63 7.59
N SER A 20 -14.86 -10.83 7.82
CA SER A 20 -13.47 -11.04 8.20
C SER A 20 -12.51 -10.47 7.14
N LYS A 21 -12.76 -10.78 5.87
CA LYS A 21 -11.95 -10.27 4.74
C LYS A 21 -12.04 -8.76 4.56
N ILE A 22 -13.21 -8.17 4.81
CA ILE A 22 -13.38 -6.71 4.83
C ILE A 22 -12.54 -6.10 5.95
N GLY A 23 -12.57 -6.69 7.16
CA GLY A 23 -11.72 -6.25 8.27
C GLY A 23 -10.24 -6.29 7.92
N MET A 24 -9.77 -7.38 7.30
CA MET A 24 -8.38 -7.50 6.82
C MET A 24 -8.02 -6.45 5.77
N ALA A 25 -8.93 -6.16 4.83
CA ALA A 25 -8.74 -5.13 3.81
C ALA A 25 -8.62 -3.73 4.46
N LEU A 26 -9.46 -3.42 5.45
CA LEU A 26 -9.39 -2.15 6.19
C LEU A 26 -8.06 -2.00 6.94
N ILE A 27 -7.62 -3.05 7.63
CA ILE A 27 -6.30 -3.07 8.31
C ILE A 27 -5.17 -2.86 7.29
N SER A 28 -5.26 -3.49 6.12
CA SER A 28 -4.27 -3.33 5.06
C SER A 28 -4.21 -1.89 4.54
N ALA A 29 -5.36 -1.21 4.40
CA ALA A 29 -5.39 0.20 4.06
C ALA A 29 -4.72 1.08 5.12
N GLN A 30 -5.01 0.83 6.40
CA GLN A 30 -4.42 1.56 7.52
C GLN A 30 -2.89 1.40 7.57
N ARG A 31 -2.37 0.20 7.30
CA ARG A 31 -0.92 -0.06 7.24
C ARG A 31 -0.24 0.73 6.14
N VAL A 32 -0.84 0.80 4.95
CA VAL A 32 -0.34 1.63 3.83
C VAL A 32 -0.37 3.11 4.18
N GLU A 33 -1.46 3.59 4.78
CA GLU A 33 -1.56 4.99 5.23
C GLU A 33 -0.48 5.32 6.28
N PHE A 34 -0.25 4.42 7.23
CA PHE A 34 0.78 4.57 8.25
C PHE A 34 2.19 4.64 7.64
N VAL A 35 2.62 3.63 6.86
CA VAL A 35 3.98 3.59 6.32
C VAL A 35 4.25 4.71 5.31
N SER A 36 3.25 5.08 4.51
CA SER A 36 3.41 6.19 3.55
C SER A 36 3.57 7.54 4.26
N GLY A 37 2.94 7.70 5.43
CA GLY A 37 3.15 8.82 6.34
C GLY A 37 4.55 8.84 6.95
N GLU A 38 5.06 7.68 7.41
CA GLU A 38 6.43 7.56 7.92
C GLU A 38 7.47 7.89 6.84
N LEU A 39 7.29 7.36 5.63
CA LEU A 39 8.16 7.68 4.50
C LEU A 39 8.22 9.17 4.21
N LEU A 40 7.07 9.85 4.24
CA LEU A 40 7.02 11.28 4.01
C LEU A 40 7.81 12.06 5.07
N LYS A 41 7.70 11.67 6.35
CA LYS A 41 8.50 12.27 7.44
C LYS A 41 9.99 12.05 7.23
N VAL A 42 10.40 10.86 6.80
CA VAL A 42 11.82 10.57 6.53
C VAL A 42 12.33 11.42 5.36
N LEU A 43 11.59 11.47 4.25
CA LEU A 43 11.96 12.25 3.07
C LEU A 43 12.05 13.75 3.34
N GLU A 44 11.14 14.32 4.15
CA GLU A 44 11.20 15.72 4.58
C GLU A 44 12.48 16.05 5.36
N ASN A 45 13.04 15.07 6.09
CA ASN A 45 14.28 15.23 6.86
C ASN A 45 15.55 14.83 6.08
N PHE A 46 15.41 14.11 4.97
CA PHE A 46 16.54 13.48 4.25
C PHE A 46 17.41 14.48 3.48
N ASP A 47 16.83 15.52 2.89
CA ASP A 47 17.55 16.46 2.01
C ASP A 47 18.26 17.62 2.73
N GLY A 48 18.27 17.62 4.08
CA GLY A 48 19.11 18.53 4.89
C GLY A 48 20.61 18.25 4.82
N GLY A 49 21.04 17.15 4.15
CA GLY A 49 22.43 16.65 4.15
C GLY A 49 23.11 16.45 2.78
N GLY A 50 22.53 16.93 1.68
CA GLY A 50 23.22 17.03 0.37
C GLY A 50 23.11 15.86 -0.61
N TYR A 51 22.26 14.86 -0.35
CA TYR A 51 22.15 13.64 -1.18
C TYR A 51 21.23 13.77 -2.41
N ARG A 52 20.47 14.86 -2.55
CA ARG A 52 19.57 15.15 -3.70
C ARG A 52 18.65 13.97 -4.04
N VAL A 53 18.11 13.32 -3.02
CA VAL A 53 17.17 12.20 -3.22
C VAL A 53 15.77 12.73 -3.50
N THR A 54 15.43 13.92 -3.01
CA THR A 54 14.16 14.57 -3.32
C THR A 54 14.33 15.76 -4.25
N THR A 55 13.27 16.09 -4.99
CA THR A 55 13.27 17.26 -5.87
C THR A 55 13.04 18.56 -5.08
N ILE A 56 13.52 19.69 -5.59
CA ILE A 56 13.23 21.01 -4.99
C ILE A 56 11.71 21.23 -4.90
N GLU A 57 10.98 20.82 -5.93
CA GLU A 57 9.52 20.88 -5.94
C GLU A 57 8.88 20.03 -4.83
N PHE A 58 9.41 18.83 -4.59
CA PHE A 58 8.99 18.01 -3.45
C PHE A 58 9.21 18.74 -2.12
N LEU A 59 10.40 19.30 -1.89
CA LEU A 59 10.74 20.00 -0.65
C LEU A 59 9.86 21.23 -0.40
N GLU A 60 9.60 22.02 -1.44
CA GLU A 60 8.75 23.20 -1.32
C GLU A 60 7.29 22.82 -1.02
N LYS A 61 6.77 21.78 -1.69
CA LYS A 61 5.39 21.32 -1.49
C LYS A 61 5.22 20.59 -0.15
N SER A 62 6.21 19.79 0.26
CA SER A 62 6.19 19.08 1.53
C SER A 62 6.27 20.05 2.71
N ALA A 63 7.18 21.04 2.69
CA ALA A 63 7.32 22.07 3.72
C ALA A 63 6.03 22.89 3.92
N LYS A 64 5.34 23.27 2.84
CA LYS A 64 4.04 23.96 2.91
C LYS A 64 2.96 23.10 3.57
N SER A 65 3.05 21.78 3.44
CA SER A 65 2.05 20.83 3.91
C SER A 65 2.26 20.31 5.34
N GLN A 66 3.38 20.63 6.00
CA GLN A 66 3.70 20.19 7.38
C GLN A 66 2.69 20.66 8.45
N LYS A 67 1.86 21.66 8.14
CA LYS A 67 0.89 22.27 9.08
C LYS A 67 -0.53 21.67 8.99
N THR A 68 -0.73 20.65 8.16
CA THR A 68 -2.07 20.11 7.86
C THR A 68 -2.09 18.59 7.85
N PHE A 69 -3.20 18.00 8.31
CA PHE A 69 -3.46 16.56 8.15
C PHE A 69 -3.45 16.21 6.64
N LYS A 70 -2.62 15.24 6.24
CA LYS A 70 -2.45 14.86 4.83
C LYS A 70 -3.27 13.60 4.53
N THR A 71 -4.10 13.67 3.50
CA THR A 71 -4.80 12.48 2.99
C THR A 71 -3.81 11.56 2.26
N LEU A 72 -4.15 10.28 2.11
CA LEU A 72 -3.31 9.34 1.35
C LEU A 72 -3.04 9.82 -0.08
N GLY A 73 -4.04 10.41 -0.74
CA GLY A 73 -3.88 11.00 -2.06
C GLY A 73 -2.88 12.16 -2.09
N ALA A 74 -2.87 13.01 -1.06
CA ALA A 74 -1.87 14.07 -0.93
C ALA A 74 -0.46 13.50 -0.67
N ILE A 75 -0.35 12.46 0.16
CA ILE A 75 0.92 11.76 0.44
C ILE A 75 1.47 11.13 -0.85
N PHE A 76 0.63 10.45 -1.63
CA PHE A 76 1.05 9.82 -2.89
C PHE A 76 1.41 10.87 -3.94
N SER A 77 0.66 11.97 -4.02
CA SER A 77 0.98 13.08 -4.92
C SER A 77 2.34 13.69 -4.60
N LEU A 78 2.67 13.82 -3.31
CA LEU A 78 4.00 14.27 -2.88
C LEU A 78 5.06 13.24 -3.25
N HIS A 79 4.84 11.96 -2.93
CA HIS A 79 5.78 10.91 -3.31
C HIS A 79 6.10 11.03 -4.80
N LYS A 80 5.11 11.00 -5.70
CA LYS A 80 5.27 11.00 -7.17
C LYS A 80 6.19 12.08 -7.75
N LEU A 81 6.44 13.17 -7.01
CA LEU A 81 7.43 14.20 -7.38
C LEU A 81 8.88 13.70 -7.37
N ASN A 82 9.12 12.45 -6.95
CA ASN A 82 10.41 11.75 -7.00
C ASN A 82 10.36 10.60 -8.04
N PRO A 83 10.45 10.91 -9.35
CA PRO A 83 10.15 9.95 -10.43
C PRO A 83 11.09 8.72 -10.47
N LYS A 84 12.27 8.80 -9.83
CA LYS A 84 13.25 7.70 -9.82
C LYS A 84 12.99 6.63 -8.75
N LEU A 85 12.14 6.90 -7.76
CA LEU A 85 11.99 6.05 -6.58
C LEU A 85 10.56 5.56 -6.37
N ILE A 86 9.74 5.54 -7.42
CA ILE A 86 8.29 5.40 -7.29
C ILE A 86 7.64 4.48 -8.31
N ILE A 87 6.66 3.74 -7.79
CA ILE A 87 5.71 2.86 -8.47
C ILE A 87 4.41 3.62 -8.84
N GLU A 88 4.50 4.62 -9.72
CA GLU A 88 3.42 5.58 -9.95
C GLU A 88 2.08 4.93 -10.35
N ASP A 89 2.11 4.03 -11.33
CA ASP A 89 0.92 3.32 -11.81
C ASP A 89 0.28 2.47 -10.71
N GLU A 90 1.10 1.84 -9.87
CA GLU A 90 0.65 1.09 -8.70
C GLU A 90 -0.01 2.01 -7.67
N LEU A 91 0.55 3.19 -7.41
CA LEU A 91 -0.04 4.16 -6.48
C LEU A 91 -1.41 4.68 -6.96
N ASP A 92 -1.56 4.93 -8.26
CA ASP A 92 -2.86 5.35 -8.83
C ASP A 92 -3.89 4.22 -8.79
N SER A 93 -3.49 3.04 -9.24
CA SER A 93 -4.31 1.84 -9.17
C SER A 93 -4.72 1.52 -7.72
N TYR A 94 -3.86 1.80 -6.75
CA TYR A 94 -4.15 1.64 -5.33
C TYR A 94 -5.18 2.65 -4.84
N LEU A 95 -4.99 3.94 -5.16
CA LEU A 95 -5.93 5.01 -4.77
C LEU A 95 -7.33 4.75 -5.31
N ILE A 96 -7.46 4.27 -6.54
CA ILE A 96 -8.75 3.90 -7.13
C ILE A 96 -9.44 2.83 -6.27
N LYS A 97 -8.73 1.75 -5.93
CA LYS A 97 -9.29 0.67 -5.10
C LYS A 97 -9.60 1.15 -3.68
N ARG A 98 -8.74 1.96 -3.08
CA ARG A 98 -8.98 2.56 -1.75
C ARG A 98 -10.23 3.42 -1.74
N ASN A 99 -10.45 4.21 -2.79
CA ASN A 99 -11.65 5.03 -2.93
C ASN A 99 -12.92 4.18 -3.12
N ILE A 100 -12.84 3.09 -3.88
CA ILE A 100 -13.92 2.10 -3.95
C ILE A 100 -14.20 1.53 -2.56
N LEU A 101 -13.17 1.09 -1.83
CA LEU A 101 -13.30 0.56 -0.46
C LEU A 101 -13.97 1.56 0.49
N ALA A 102 -13.57 2.83 0.44
CA ALA A 102 -14.03 3.87 1.34
C ALA A 102 -15.46 4.36 1.05
N HIS A 103 -15.84 4.45 -0.24
CA HIS A 103 -17.05 5.19 -0.63
C HIS A 103 -18.11 4.33 -1.32
N GLU A 104 -17.73 3.24 -1.97
CA GLU A 104 -18.64 2.52 -2.86
C GLU A 104 -18.79 1.04 -2.52
N PHE A 105 -17.89 0.47 -1.71
CA PHE A 105 -17.78 -0.95 -1.47
C PHE A 105 -19.07 -1.56 -0.93
N TRP A 106 -19.65 -0.97 0.11
CA TRP A 106 -20.91 -1.43 0.70
C TRP A 106 -22.05 -1.45 -0.31
N ARG A 107 -22.17 -0.38 -1.11
CA ARG A 107 -23.20 -0.25 -2.16
C ARG A 107 -22.98 -1.28 -3.27
N ARG A 108 -21.75 -1.47 -3.72
CA ARG A 108 -21.40 -2.34 -4.86
C ARG A 108 -21.48 -3.82 -4.50
N TYR A 109 -20.99 -4.20 -3.33
CA TYR A 109 -20.70 -5.60 -3.03
C TYR A 109 -21.54 -6.19 -1.89
N LEU A 110 -22.28 -5.39 -1.13
CA LEU A 110 -23.02 -5.89 0.04
C LEU A 110 -24.49 -5.45 0.11
N TYR A 111 -25.04 -4.91 -0.98
CA TYR A 111 -26.42 -4.45 -1.00
C TYR A 111 -27.44 -5.59 -0.88
N SER A 112 -27.32 -6.66 -1.68
CA SER A 112 -28.26 -7.79 -1.68
C SER A 112 -27.74 -9.02 -0.94
N LEU A 113 -26.43 -9.08 -0.67
CA LEU A 113 -25.73 -10.23 -0.08
C LEU A 113 -26.00 -11.55 -0.82
N SER A 114 -26.21 -11.50 -2.14
CA SER A 114 -26.27 -12.68 -2.99
C SER A 114 -24.91 -13.40 -3.00
N GLU A 115 -24.89 -14.70 -3.30
CA GLU A 115 -23.64 -15.48 -3.38
C GLU A 115 -22.65 -14.87 -4.37
N GLN A 116 -23.15 -14.33 -5.49
CA GLN A 116 -22.33 -13.61 -6.45
C GLN A 116 -21.71 -12.35 -5.85
N GLN A 117 -22.50 -11.51 -5.16
CA GLN A 117 -21.97 -10.31 -4.53
C GLN A 117 -20.98 -10.60 -3.40
N LYS A 118 -21.23 -11.65 -2.60
CA LYS A 118 -20.28 -12.10 -1.57
C LYS A 118 -18.96 -12.54 -2.20
N LYS A 119 -19.00 -13.28 -3.30
CA LYS A 119 -17.80 -13.69 -4.03
C LYS A 119 -17.03 -12.47 -4.54
N GLU A 120 -17.72 -11.53 -5.18
CA GLU A 120 -17.10 -10.30 -5.67
C GLU A 120 -16.49 -9.45 -4.53
N ALA A 121 -17.13 -9.42 -3.35
CA ALA A 121 -16.60 -8.77 -2.16
C ALA A 121 -15.29 -9.44 -1.71
N LEU A 122 -15.24 -10.77 -1.66
CA LEU A 122 -14.05 -11.54 -1.29
C LEU A 122 -12.93 -11.31 -2.31
N ASP A 123 -13.23 -11.40 -3.60
CA ASP A 123 -12.27 -11.21 -4.69
C ASP A 123 -11.68 -9.79 -4.64
N PHE A 124 -12.51 -8.78 -4.39
CA PHE A 124 -12.05 -7.40 -4.18
C PHE A 124 -11.14 -7.29 -2.95
N CYS A 125 -11.52 -7.86 -1.81
CA CYS A 125 -10.73 -7.77 -0.57
C CYS A 125 -9.37 -8.47 -0.72
N ASP A 126 -9.32 -9.62 -1.40
CA ASP A 126 -8.07 -10.35 -1.63
C ASP A 126 -7.17 -9.62 -2.64
N ASP A 127 -7.73 -9.04 -3.71
CA ASP A 127 -6.97 -8.20 -4.63
C ASP A 127 -6.42 -6.94 -3.94
N PHE A 128 -7.27 -6.23 -3.20
CA PHE A 128 -6.90 -5.04 -2.46
C PHE A 128 -5.85 -5.34 -1.38
N GLY A 129 -5.97 -6.45 -0.66
CA GLY A 129 -5.00 -6.90 0.34
C GLY A 129 -3.62 -7.16 -0.28
N ARG A 130 -3.57 -7.91 -1.38
CA ARG A 130 -2.31 -8.17 -2.12
C ARG A 130 -1.71 -6.88 -2.68
N HIS A 131 -2.54 -5.95 -3.15
CA HIS A 131 -2.04 -4.66 -3.63
C HIS A 131 -1.51 -3.80 -2.48
N SER A 132 -2.22 -3.75 -1.35
CA SER A 132 -1.78 -3.06 -0.13
C SER A 132 -0.44 -3.58 0.36
N GLN A 133 -0.25 -4.90 0.38
CA GLN A 133 1.01 -5.50 0.79
C GLN A 133 2.18 -5.08 -0.09
N ARG A 134 2.00 -5.02 -1.42
CA ARG A 134 3.04 -4.57 -2.36
C ARG A 134 3.43 -3.11 -2.11
N VAL A 135 2.44 -2.22 -1.99
CA VAL A 135 2.68 -0.80 -1.71
C VAL A 135 3.33 -0.61 -0.34
N GLU A 136 2.87 -1.34 0.68
CA GLU A 136 3.45 -1.30 2.02
C GLU A 136 4.91 -1.76 2.02
N SER A 137 5.20 -2.93 1.43
CA SER A 137 6.56 -3.46 1.35
C SER A 137 7.49 -2.54 0.55
N PHE A 138 7.01 -1.93 -0.53
CA PHE A 138 7.80 -0.94 -1.26
C PHE A 138 8.19 0.24 -0.38
N PHE A 139 7.23 0.83 0.34
CA PHE A 139 7.50 1.97 1.22
C PHE A 139 8.33 1.61 2.44
N LYS A 140 8.11 0.44 3.05
CA LYS A 140 8.97 -0.06 4.14
C LYS A 140 10.41 -0.23 3.70
N GLY A 141 10.62 -0.81 2.52
CA GLY A 141 11.95 -0.97 1.94
C GLY A 141 12.64 0.36 1.65
N LEU A 142 11.90 1.34 1.13
CA LEU A 142 12.42 2.68 0.92
C LEU A 142 12.75 3.39 2.24
N VAL A 143 11.88 3.31 3.26
CA VAL A 143 12.19 3.86 4.58
C VAL A 143 13.43 3.20 5.16
N TYR A 144 13.53 1.87 5.09
CA TYR A 144 14.68 1.13 5.57
C TYR A 144 15.97 1.60 4.88
N PHE A 145 15.95 1.73 3.55
CA PHE A 145 17.07 2.24 2.76
C PHE A 145 17.52 3.62 3.24
N LEU A 146 16.58 4.55 3.43
CA LEU A 146 16.89 5.91 3.89
C LEU A 146 17.42 5.91 5.33
N SER A 147 16.84 5.09 6.22
CA SER A 147 17.25 4.99 7.63
C SER A 147 18.67 4.44 7.79
N LEU A 148 19.11 3.51 6.93
CA LEU A 148 20.48 2.99 6.95
C LEU A 148 21.56 4.07 6.83
N ARG A 149 21.23 5.25 6.27
CA ARG A 149 22.19 6.35 6.14
C ARG A 149 22.58 6.99 7.47
N TYR A 150 21.69 6.94 8.46
CA TYR A 150 21.87 7.61 9.75
C TYR A 150 22.56 6.74 10.81
N VAL A 151 22.83 5.48 10.47
CA VAL A 151 23.45 4.50 11.36
C VAL A 151 24.73 3.96 10.74
N THR A 152 25.71 3.62 11.59
CA THR A 152 26.94 2.95 11.13
C THR A 152 26.78 1.44 11.07
N ASP A 153 25.82 0.90 11.84
CA ASP A 153 25.49 -0.52 11.89
C ASP A 153 23.95 -0.69 11.89
N ARG A 154 23.44 -1.64 11.11
CA ARG A 154 22.00 -1.95 11.03
C ARG A 154 21.37 -2.33 12.37
N SER A 155 22.15 -2.84 13.32
CA SER A 155 21.70 -3.17 14.69
C SER A 155 21.32 -1.95 15.52
N GLN A 156 21.71 -0.74 15.07
CA GLN A 156 21.32 0.52 15.69
C GLN A 156 19.92 1.00 15.27
N LEU A 157 19.31 0.36 14.26
CA LEU A 157 17.91 0.60 13.91
C LEU A 157 16.99 0.01 14.98
N SER A 158 15.78 0.56 15.13
CA SER A 158 14.76 0.00 16.03
C SER A 158 14.45 -1.45 15.67
N GLU A 159 14.04 -2.26 16.67
CA GLU A 159 13.65 -3.66 16.44
C GLU A 159 12.61 -3.80 15.31
N GLU A 160 11.63 -2.89 15.27
CA GLU A 160 10.64 -2.84 14.20
C GLU A 160 11.29 -2.63 12.82
N MET A 161 12.18 -1.65 12.67
CA MET A 161 12.85 -1.39 11.39
C MET A 161 13.77 -2.53 10.97
N GLN A 162 14.39 -3.25 11.90
CA GLN A 162 15.21 -4.42 11.57
C GLN A 162 14.39 -5.51 10.86
N THR A 163 13.08 -5.62 11.17
CA THR A 163 12.18 -6.55 10.47
C THR A 163 11.93 -6.17 9.00
N TRP A 164 12.11 -4.89 8.63
CA TRP A 164 11.88 -4.40 7.26
C TRP A 164 13.04 -4.69 6.31
N SER A 165 14.09 -5.36 6.77
CA SER A 165 15.18 -5.84 5.90
C SER A 165 14.69 -6.75 4.77
N VAL A 166 13.60 -7.50 4.98
CA VAL A 166 12.94 -8.30 3.94
C VAL A 166 12.27 -7.41 2.89
N ASP A 167 11.63 -6.33 3.33
CA ASP A 167 10.99 -5.34 2.45
C ASP A 167 12.01 -4.57 1.61
N PHE A 168 13.22 -4.35 2.12
CA PHE A 168 14.31 -3.74 1.37
C PHE A 168 14.71 -4.56 0.13
N LYS A 169 14.69 -5.89 0.22
CA LYS A 169 14.90 -6.76 -0.94
C LYS A 169 13.82 -6.57 -2.00
N TYR A 170 12.55 -6.47 -1.58
CA TYR A 170 11.45 -6.23 -2.51
C TYR A 170 11.55 -4.85 -3.17
N PHE A 171 11.89 -3.82 -2.41
CA PHE A 171 12.11 -2.46 -2.92
C PHE A 171 13.22 -2.41 -3.98
N THR A 172 14.39 -2.98 -3.69
CA THR A 172 15.53 -3.00 -4.64
C THR A 172 15.20 -3.78 -5.92
N GLN A 173 14.47 -4.90 -5.82
CA GLN A 173 13.96 -5.63 -6.99
C GLN A 173 12.98 -4.78 -7.81
N SER A 174 12.04 -4.11 -7.16
CA SER A 174 11.03 -3.27 -7.82
C SER A 174 11.65 -2.06 -8.56
N LEU A 175 12.81 -1.57 -8.09
CA LEU A 175 13.57 -0.54 -8.81
C LEU A 175 14.30 -1.11 -10.03
N ASN A 176 14.90 -2.29 -9.92
CA ASN A 176 15.59 -2.93 -11.03
C ASN A 176 14.63 -3.34 -12.15
N ASP A 177 13.42 -3.79 -11.81
CA ASP A 177 12.39 -4.14 -12.79
C ASP A 177 11.89 -2.90 -13.57
N LYS A 178 12.03 -1.69 -13.00
CA LYS A 178 11.78 -0.41 -13.69
C LYS A 178 12.92 0.03 -14.61
N GLU A 179 14.12 -0.56 -14.53
CA GLU A 179 15.23 -0.28 -15.45
C GLU A 179 15.17 -1.10 -16.76
N LEU A 180 14.08 -1.84 -17.03
CA LEU A 180 13.90 -2.67 -18.24
C LEU A 180 12.70 -2.30 -19.12
N HIS A 181 12.29 -1.03 -19.17
CA HIS A 181 11.47 -0.49 -20.27
C HIS A 181 11.78 0.98 -20.56
#